data_AF-A0A6V7WF60-F1
#
_entry.id   AF-A0A6V7WF60-F1
#
_cell.length_a   1.000
_cell.length_b   1.000
_cell.length_c   1.000
_cell.angle_alpha   90.00
_cell.angle_beta   90.00
_cell.angle_gamma   90.00
#
_symmetry.space_group_name_H-M   'P 1'
#
loop_
_entity.id
_entity.type
_entity.pdbx_description
1 polymer ?
#
loop_
_entity_poly.entity_id
_entity_poly.type
_entity_poly.pdbx_seq_one_letter_code
_entity_poly.pdbx_strand_id
1 'polypeptide(L)'
;MSSEAVDEAIRKNITWTKLSDDLRTVLGGSQREYDKRILEYSIKNQLRYKENIVRFVKRVQEEYYDCLLHHSRAKMMLYPYHLSDILVRELRLTPFTYYTEMLVDVMQAEKSYDSIPNFTAVDAMQILGIGRNQYIDLVNQSRANRRLFRRSKSVREMLPQKPVNNFTVEPWFLFNYGCVLENDVRLLSSVEKEVIDKLMDEGTQLCGLLDKNVIQRLLSRGLAYLEVPIHPEDCVYVPTLDGFVMNRTQGDFFETLLYKIFVAIDGQTSIRELSETIGIDIDLICNAVSLFCRLGFARKRVTGIENFVLHNSWGVENSSSGSCLSSPTTPEPTISAELNDLNFSLMNINSAGDFDDDDIVSAVENAVSQNSPLVVESSASSTTSAVAKRIAFIFDSSLTAFLMMGNLSATLKNHAITLFEVGKLSEDAMDSFIDELQNVNFFAEGEAQRYSEHARTLLYTIQSLRSVSEMDLIRIQSVLKRVVYIRLNFLIWELPRQ
;
A
#
# COMPACT_ATOMS: atom_id res chain seq x y z
N MET A 1 -30.67 -13.91 -19.77
CA MET A 1 -29.32 -13.80 -20.35
C MET A 1 -28.95 -12.33 -20.29
N SER A 2 -28.10 -12.02 -19.32
CA SER A 2 -27.95 -10.73 -18.64
C SER A 2 -27.03 -9.77 -19.41
N SER A 3 -27.06 -8.50 -18.99
CA SER A 3 -26.12 -7.44 -19.39
C SER A 3 -24.66 -7.91 -19.47
N GLU A 4 -24.25 -8.88 -18.64
CA GLU A 4 -22.90 -9.43 -18.59
C GLU A 4 -22.45 -10.10 -19.89
N ALA A 5 -23.36 -10.76 -20.62
CA ALA A 5 -22.99 -11.40 -21.89
C ALA A 5 -22.74 -10.36 -23.00
N VAL A 6 -23.39 -9.20 -22.91
CA VAL A 6 -23.12 -8.04 -23.78
C VAL A 6 -21.77 -7.44 -23.41
N ASP A 7 -21.50 -7.25 -22.12
CA ASP A 7 -20.23 -6.73 -21.61
C ASP A 7 -19.05 -7.64 -21.99
N GLU A 8 -19.23 -8.97 -21.92
CA GLU A 8 -18.26 -9.97 -22.37
C GLU A 8 -17.96 -9.84 -23.87
N ALA A 9 -18.99 -9.61 -24.69
CA ALA A 9 -18.81 -9.38 -26.12
C ALA A 9 -18.05 -8.08 -26.40
N ILE A 10 -18.31 -7.02 -25.61
CA ILE A 10 -17.56 -5.75 -25.70
C ILE A 10 -16.10 -5.96 -25.32
N ARG A 11 -15.83 -6.66 -24.21
CA ARG A 11 -14.46 -6.97 -23.74
C ARG A 11 -13.68 -7.77 -24.78
N LYS A 12 -14.34 -8.71 -25.47
CA LYS A 12 -13.78 -9.49 -26.58
C LYS A 12 -13.71 -8.74 -27.92
N ASN A 13 -14.02 -7.44 -27.94
CA ASN A 13 -13.97 -6.60 -29.13
C ASN A 13 -14.84 -7.12 -30.29
N ILE A 14 -15.99 -7.71 -29.97
CA ILE A 14 -16.94 -8.23 -30.96
C ILE A 14 -17.75 -7.08 -31.54
N THR A 15 -17.66 -6.88 -32.86
CA THR A 15 -18.46 -5.88 -33.57
C THR A 15 -19.91 -6.31 -33.74
N TRP A 16 -20.84 -5.36 -33.89
CA TRP A 16 -22.27 -5.63 -34.11
C TRP A 16 -22.56 -6.71 -35.17
N THR A 17 -21.83 -6.69 -36.29
CA THR A 17 -21.98 -7.65 -37.39
C THR A 17 -21.61 -9.09 -37.04
N LYS A 18 -20.77 -9.28 -36.01
CA LYS A 18 -20.31 -10.59 -35.50
C LYS A 18 -21.02 -11.01 -34.21
N LEU A 19 -21.88 -10.15 -33.67
CA LEU A 19 -22.66 -10.44 -32.47
C LEU A 19 -23.69 -11.54 -32.74
N SER A 20 -23.89 -12.45 -31.78
CA SER A 20 -24.89 -13.52 -31.91
C SER A 20 -26.32 -12.96 -31.98
N ASP A 21 -27.22 -13.70 -32.62
CA ASP A 21 -28.61 -13.26 -32.79
C ASP A 21 -29.36 -13.17 -31.45
N ASP A 22 -28.99 -14.00 -30.47
CA ASP A 22 -29.50 -13.91 -29.10
C ASP A 22 -29.16 -12.57 -28.46
N LEU A 23 -27.89 -12.15 -28.53
CA LEU A 23 -27.43 -10.87 -27.97
C LEU A 23 -28.00 -9.68 -28.72
N ARG A 24 -28.15 -9.78 -30.05
CA ARG A 24 -28.87 -8.76 -30.83
C ARG A 24 -30.31 -8.62 -30.37
N THR A 25 -30.98 -9.74 -30.07
CA THR A 25 -32.36 -9.74 -29.56
C THR A 25 -32.44 -9.08 -28.19
N VAL A 26 -31.48 -9.35 -27.29
CA VAL A 26 -31.36 -8.66 -25.99
C VAL A 26 -31.20 -7.14 -26.15
N LEU A 27 -30.49 -6.70 -27.19
CA LEU A 27 -30.29 -5.29 -27.54
C LEU A 27 -31.43 -4.70 -28.40
N GLY A 28 -32.57 -5.39 -28.50
CA GLY A 28 -33.74 -4.94 -29.27
C GLY A 28 -33.49 -4.86 -30.78
N GLY A 29 -32.51 -5.59 -31.30
CA GLY A 29 -32.10 -5.55 -32.71
C GLY A 29 -31.46 -4.22 -33.14
N SER A 30 -31.09 -3.37 -32.19
CA SER A 30 -30.60 -2.02 -32.46
C SER A 30 -29.08 -1.92 -32.32
N GLN A 31 -28.39 -1.70 -33.44
CA GLN A 31 -26.95 -1.37 -33.41
C GLN A 31 -26.67 -0.12 -32.56
N ARG A 32 -27.58 0.87 -32.59
CA ARG A 32 -27.42 2.10 -31.80
C ARG A 32 -27.41 1.83 -30.30
N GLU A 33 -28.20 0.85 -29.84
CA GLU A 33 -28.20 0.48 -28.42
C GLU A 33 -26.90 -0.23 -28.05
N TYR A 34 -26.36 -1.05 -28.95
CA TYR A 34 -25.04 -1.65 -28.74
C TYR A 34 -23.92 -0.61 -28.73
N ASP A 35 -23.93 0.33 -29.67
CA ASP A 35 -22.97 1.44 -29.73
C ASP A 35 -23.00 2.25 -28.43
N LYS A 36 -24.19 2.54 -27.90
CA LYS A 36 -24.36 3.19 -26.59
C LYS A 36 -23.75 2.36 -25.46
N ARG A 37 -24.01 1.05 -25.42
CA ARG A 37 -23.44 0.12 -24.42
C ARG A 37 -21.92 0.02 -24.53
N ILE A 38 -21.35 -0.03 -25.73
CA ILE A 38 -19.90 0.03 -25.97
C ILE A 38 -19.32 1.29 -25.33
N LEU A 39 -19.92 2.45 -25.60
CA LEU A 39 -19.41 3.72 -25.06
C LEU A 39 -19.48 3.77 -23.53
N GLU A 40 -20.63 3.42 -22.95
CA GLU A 40 -20.83 3.36 -21.49
C GLU A 40 -19.85 2.41 -20.81
N TYR A 41 -19.73 1.18 -21.35
CA TYR A 41 -18.81 0.17 -20.83
C TYR A 41 -17.36 0.64 -20.93
N SER A 42 -16.97 1.21 -22.07
CA SER A 42 -15.58 1.64 -22.31
C SER A 42 -15.18 2.82 -21.43
N ILE A 43 -16.11 3.75 -21.16
CA ILE A 43 -15.87 4.87 -20.25
C ILE A 43 -15.78 4.36 -18.80
N LYS A 44 -16.74 3.53 -18.36
CA LYS A 44 -16.79 3.00 -16.99
C LYS A 44 -15.54 2.19 -16.64
N ASN A 45 -15.04 1.39 -17.58
CA ASN A 45 -13.86 0.53 -17.39
C ASN A 45 -12.55 1.18 -17.89
N GLN A 46 -12.57 2.47 -18.23
CA GLN A 46 -11.38 3.24 -18.64
C GLN A 46 -10.55 2.57 -19.75
N LEU A 47 -11.21 2.02 -20.78
CA LEU A 47 -10.55 1.24 -21.84
C LEU A 47 -9.67 2.10 -22.76
N ARG A 48 -8.62 1.49 -23.31
CA ARG A 48 -7.78 2.12 -24.34
C ARG A 48 -8.56 2.31 -25.65
N TYR A 49 -8.48 3.49 -26.25
CA TYR A 49 -9.19 3.82 -27.48
C TYR A 49 -8.77 2.94 -28.68
N LYS A 50 -7.46 2.84 -28.93
CA LYS A 50 -6.92 2.22 -30.16
C LYS A 50 -7.15 0.71 -30.22
N GLU A 51 -7.12 0.04 -29.07
CA GLU A 51 -7.23 -1.41 -28.93
C GLU A 51 -8.68 -1.90 -28.87
N ASN A 52 -9.63 -1.01 -28.56
CA ASN A 52 -11.01 -1.38 -28.30
C ASN A 52 -11.99 -0.91 -29.37
N ILE A 53 -13.13 -1.61 -29.49
CA ILE A 53 -14.19 -1.31 -30.47
C ILE A 53 -14.84 0.06 -30.29
N VAL A 54 -14.60 0.75 -29.17
CA VAL A 54 -15.07 2.13 -28.93
C VAL A 54 -14.61 3.11 -30.01
N ARG A 55 -13.46 2.85 -30.66
CA ARG A 55 -12.98 3.67 -31.79
C ARG A 55 -13.93 3.73 -32.98
N PHE A 56 -14.79 2.72 -33.14
CA PHE A 56 -15.79 2.69 -34.20
C PHE A 56 -17.05 3.48 -33.82
N VAL A 57 -17.31 3.65 -32.52
CA VAL A 57 -18.47 4.37 -31.97
C VAL A 57 -18.15 5.86 -31.80
N LYS A 58 -17.04 6.19 -31.14
CA LYS A 58 -16.56 7.54 -30.91
C LYS A 58 -15.35 7.77 -31.82
N ARG A 59 -15.50 8.54 -32.90
CA ARG A 59 -14.47 8.65 -33.95
C ARG A 59 -13.29 9.56 -33.59
N VAL A 60 -13.48 10.46 -32.63
CA VAL A 60 -12.45 11.40 -32.20
C VAL A 60 -11.87 10.90 -30.88
N GLN A 61 -10.59 10.54 -30.90
CA GLN A 61 -9.87 9.98 -29.74
C GLN A 61 -9.85 10.97 -28.56
N GLU A 62 -9.54 12.25 -28.82
CA GLU A 62 -9.48 13.29 -27.79
C GLU A 62 -10.82 13.44 -27.08
N GLU A 63 -11.93 13.57 -27.82
CA GLU A 63 -13.26 13.65 -27.23
C GLU A 63 -13.66 12.40 -26.43
N TYR A 64 -13.17 11.22 -26.80
CA TYR A 64 -13.40 10.00 -26.03
C TYR A 64 -12.74 10.10 -24.66
N TYR A 65 -11.45 10.49 -24.62
CA TYR A 65 -10.72 10.64 -23.37
C TYR A 65 -11.25 11.79 -22.52
N ASP A 66 -11.72 12.89 -23.13
CA ASP A 66 -12.42 13.95 -22.40
C ASP A 66 -13.69 13.43 -21.71
N CYS A 67 -14.51 12.64 -22.42
CA CYS A 67 -15.69 12.01 -21.81
C CYS A 67 -15.31 11.02 -20.70
N LEU A 68 -14.27 10.21 -20.91
CA LEU A 68 -13.77 9.25 -19.91
C LEU A 68 -13.31 9.97 -18.64
N LEU A 69 -12.46 10.98 -18.78
CA LEU A 69 -11.92 11.74 -17.67
C LEU A 69 -13.00 12.52 -16.93
N HIS A 70 -13.95 13.11 -17.64
CA HIS A 70 -15.10 13.77 -17.03
C HIS A 70 -15.92 12.79 -16.19
N HIS A 71 -16.20 11.59 -16.72
CA HIS A 71 -16.90 10.54 -15.98
C HIS A 71 -16.11 10.09 -14.74
N SER A 72 -14.82 9.76 -14.90
CA SER A 72 -13.96 9.33 -13.80
C SER A 72 -13.90 10.36 -12.68
N ARG A 73 -13.75 11.65 -13.03
CA ARG A 73 -13.70 12.73 -12.03
C ARG A 73 -15.04 12.95 -11.33
N ALA A 74 -16.15 12.92 -12.08
CA ALA A 74 -17.49 13.04 -11.51
C ALA A 74 -17.83 11.92 -10.51
N LYS A 75 -17.23 10.74 -10.71
CA LYS A 75 -17.32 9.57 -9.84
C LYS A 75 -16.20 9.45 -8.81
N MET A 76 -15.25 10.40 -8.77
CA MET A 76 -14.08 10.39 -7.87
C MET A 76 -13.23 9.12 -8.02
N MET A 77 -13.16 8.58 -9.23
CA MET A 77 -12.31 7.44 -9.54
C MET A 77 -10.83 7.84 -9.49
N LEU A 78 -9.99 6.85 -9.20
CA LEU A 78 -8.54 6.97 -9.28
C LEU A 78 -8.10 7.45 -10.68
N TYR A 79 -7.01 8.22 -10.72
CA TYR A 79 -6.33 8.57 -11.96
C TYR A 79 -5.93 7.31 -12.73
N PRO A 80 -6.30 7.18 -14.03
CA PRO A 80 -6.04 5.97 -14.81
C PRO A 80 -4.58 5.89 -15.25
N TYR A 81 -3.70 5.41 -14.37
CA TYR A 81 -2.26 5.34 -14.64
C TYR A 81 -1.90 4.49 -15.86
N HIS A 82 -2.69 3.46 -16.17
CA HIS A 82 -2.53 2.64 -17.37
C HIS A 82 -2.78 3.41 -18.66
N LEU A 83 -3.26 4.65 -18.61
CA LEU A 83 -3.42 5.56 -19.75
C LEU A 83 -2.40 6.72 -19.76
N SER A 84 -1.38 6.69 -18.90
CA SER A 84 -0.44 7.82 -18.73
C SER A 84 0.31 8.19 -20.02
N ASP A 85 0.58 7.21 -20.88
CA ASP A 85 1.18 7.38 -22.20
C ASP A 85 0.34 8.24 -23.15
N ILE A 86 -0.98 8.30 -22.93
CA ILE A 86 -1.88 9.18 -23.68
C ILE A 86 -2.14 10.46 -22.88
N LEU A 87 -2.45 10.33 -21.59
CA LEU A 87 -2.88 11.46 -20.77
C LEU A 87 -1.76 12.48 -20.57
N VAL A 88 -0.55 12.04 -20.22
CA VAL A 88 0.56 12.94 -19.94
C VAL A 88 1.26 13.38 -21.24
N ARG A 89 1.38 12.47 -22.22
CA ARG A 89 2.13 12.72 -23.47
C ARG A 89 1.30 13.41 -24.54
N GLU A 90 0.05 13.01 -24.75
CA GLU A 90 -0.82 13.56 -25.80
C GLU A 90 -1.72 14.69 -25.25
N LEU A 91 -2.35 14.49 -24.09
CA LEU A 91 -3.33 15.45 -23.53
C LEU A 91 -2.75 16.42 -22.49
N ARG A 92 -1.47 16.25 -22.10
CA ARG A 92 -0.79 17.05 -21.06
C ARG A 92 -1.56 17.12 -19.73
N LEU A 93 -2.35 16.10 -19.43
CA LEU A 93 -3.04 15.92 -18.17
C LEU A 93 -2.16 15.10 -17.23
N THR A 94 -1.83 15.69 -16.09
CA THR A 94 -1.04 15.02 -15.05
C THR A 94 -1.94 14.52 -13.91
N PRO A 95 -1.49 13.55 -13.10
CA PRO A 95 -2.19 13.16 -11.87
C PRO A 95 -2.45 14.37 -10.94
N PHE A 96 -1.48 15.29 -10.85
CA PHE A 96 -1.63 16.52 -10.08
C PHE A 96 -2.79 17.38 -10.57
N THR A 97 -2.87 17.62 -11.89
CA THR A 97 -3.98 18.39 -12.48
C THR A 97 -5.31 17.67 -12.28
N TYR A 98 -5.35 16.36 -12.49
CA TYR A 98 -6.55 15.55 -12.32
C TYR A 98 -7.11 15.63 -10.89
N TYR A 99 -6.28 15.36 -9.87
CA TYR A 99 -6.73 15.40 -8.48
C TYR A 99 -7.01 16.81 -7.97
N THR A 100 -6.32 17.82 -8.48
CA THR A 100 -6.63 19.23 -8.16
C THR A 100 -8.04 19.56 -8.61
N GLU A 101 -8.39 19.28 -9.87
CA GLU A 101 -9.75 19.54 -10.37
C GLU A 101 -10.80 18.67 -9.67
N MET A 102 -10.45 17.42 -9.34
CA MET A 102 -11.34 16.54 -8.58
C MET A 102 -11.66 17.13 -7.19
N LEU A 103 -10.65 17.58 -6.43
CA LEU A 103 -10.88 18.21 -5.13
C LEU A 103 -11.63 19.53 -5.25
N VAL A 104 -11.39 20.33 -6.31
CA VAL A 104 -12.22 21.51 -6.59
C VAL A 104 -13.69 21.12 -6.73
N ASP A 105 -13.99 20.10 -7.54
CA ASP A 105 -15.37 19.62 -7.76
C ASP A 105 -16.01 19.10 -6.46
N VAL A 106 -15.28 18.32 -5.65
CA VAL A 106 -15.75 17.79 -4.35
C VAL A 106 -16.04 18.93 -3.36
N MET A 107 -15.15 19.91 -3.25
CA MET A 107 -15.34 21.08 -2.37
C MET A 107 -16.50 21.96 -2.82
N GLN A 108 -16.65 22.19 -4.13
CA GLN A 108 -17.75 22.98 -4.68
C GLN A 108 -19.10 22.31 -4.51
N ALA A 109 -19.14 20.97 -4.62
CA ALA A 109 -20.32 20.16 -4.32
C ALA A 109 -20.58 19.98 -2.81
N GLU A 110 -19.74 20.57 -1.95
CA GLU A 110 -19.81 20.46 -0.49
C GLU A 110 -19.86 19.02 0.04
N LYS A 111 -19.20 18.08 -0.67
CA LYS A 111 -19.11 16.68 -0.26
C LYS A 111 -18.09 16.50 0.86
N SER A 112 -18.29 15.48 1.69
CA SER A 112 -17.29 15.07 2.70
C SER A 112 -16.06 14.50 2.01
N TYR A 113 -14.89 14.66 2.62
CA TYR A 113 -13.67 13.96 2.19
C TYR A 113 -13.86 12.44 2.19
N ASP A 114 -14.65 11.93 3.14
CA ASP A 114 -14.96 10.51 3.30
C ASP A 114 -15.80 9.93 2.14
N SER A 115 -16.25 10.76 1.20
CA SER A 115 -16.90 10.30 -0.04
C SER A 115 -15.92 9.91 -1.14
N ILE A 116 -14.63 10.25 -0.99
CA ILE A 116 -13.58 9.87 -1.94
C ILE A 116 -13.17 8.42 -1.64
N PRO A 117 -13.11 7.52 -2.65
CA PRO A 117 -12.62 6.14 -2.47
C PRO A 117 -11.22 6.11 -1.85
N ASN A 118 -10.86 5.08 -1.07
CA ASN A 118 -9.65 5.12 -0.25
C ASN A 118 -8.37 5.10 -1.09
N PHE A 119 -8.29 4.27 -2.13
CA PHE A 119 -7.11 4.26 -3.00
C PHE A 119 -6.96 5.61 -3.73
N THR A 120 -8.07 6.20 -4.15
CA THR A 120 -8.11 7.57 -4.70
C THR A 120 -7.63 8.61 -3.68
N ALA A 121 -8.10 8.52 -2.44
CA ALA A 121 -7.74 9.45 -1.38
C ALA A 121 -6.26 9.35 -0.99
N VAL A 122 -5.70 8.13 -0.94
CA VAL A 122 -4.27 7.89 -0.69
C VAL A 122 -3.43 8.50 -1.80
N ASP A 123 -3.78 8.25 -3.06
CA ASP A 123 -3.03 8.78 -4.20
C ASP A 123 -3.12 10.32 -4.27
N ALA A 124 -4.32 10.87 -4.10
CA ALA A 124 -4.53 12.31 -4.03
C ALA A 124 -3.74 12.95 -2.86
N MET A 125 -3.65 12.28 -1.71
CA MET A 125 -2.84 12.72 -0.58
C MET A 125 -1.35 12.69 -0.90
N GLN A 126 -0.83 11.64 -1.56
CA GLN A 126 0.59 11.56 -1.95
C GLN A 126 0.95 12.67 -2.96
N ILE A 127 0.04 13.02 -3.85
CA ILE A 127 0.28 14.00 -4.92
C ILE A 127 0.05 15.45 -4.46
N LEU A 128 -1.03 15.71 -3.71
CA LEU A 128 -1.44 17.05 -3.31
C LEU A 128 -0.99 17.42 -1.89
N GLY A 129 -0.71 16.43 -1.03
CA GLY A 129 -0.44 16.66 0.39
C GLY A 129 -1.68 17.08 1.19
N ILE A 130 -2.88 16.81 0.67
CA ILE A 130 -4.15 17.13 1.33
C ILE A 130 -4.78 15.83 1.83
N GLY A 131 -4.69 15.61 3.15
CA GLY A 131 -5.47 14.60 3.83
C GLY A 131 -6.82 15.15 4.33
N ARG A 132 -7.55 14.30 5.06
CA ARG A 132 -8.89 14.61 5.60
C ARG A 132 -8.94 15.91 6.40
N ASN A 133 -8.00 16.11 7.32
CA ASN A 133 -7.98 17.30 8.17
C ASN A 133 -7.66 18.57 7.38
N GLN A 134 -6.67 18.50 6.48
CA GLN A 134 -6.33 19.61 5.59
C GLN A 134 -7.52 19.99 4.69
N TYR A 135 -8.26 19.01 4.19
CA TYR A 135 -9.49 19.25 3.42
C TYR A 135 -10.55 19.99 4.24
N ILE A 136 -10.83 19.53 5.46
CA ILE A 136 -11.81 20.16 6.36
C ILE A 136 -11.44 21.63 6.61
N ASP A 137 -10.16 21.90 6.88
CA ASP A 137 -9.65 23.26 7.08
C ASP A 137 -9.84 24.13 5.83
N LEU A 138 -9.53 23.59 4.65
CA LEU A 138 -9.72 24.30 3.37
C LEU A 138 -11.20 24.61 3.10
N VAL A 139 -12.10 23.66 3.36
CA VAL A 139 -13.55 23.87 3.21
C VAL A 139 -14.04 24.95 4.17
N ASN A 140 -13.61 24.92 5.44
CA ASN A 140 -13.96 25.93 6.43
C ASN A 140 -13.46 27.32 6.05
N GLN A 141 -12.21 27.42 5.59
CA GLN A 141 -11.64 28.67 5.08
C GLN A 141 -12.42 29.19 3.85
N SER A 142 -12.82 28.30 2.93
CA SER A 142 -13.58 28.68 1.74
C SER A 142 -14.97 29.25 2.10
N ARG A 143 -15.64 28.67 3.11
CA ARG A 143 -16.92 29.14 3.65
C ARG A 143 -16.77 30.48 4.37
N ALA A 144 -15.69 30.67 5.14
CA ALA A 144 -15.40 31.92 5.82
C ALA A 144 -15.12 33.07 4.84
N ASN A 145 -14.39 32.80 3.75
CA ASN A 145 -14.08 33.78 2.71
C ASN A 145 -15.32 34.27 1.94
N ARG A 146 -16.38 33.47 1.83
CA ARG A 146 -17.66 33.91 1.24
C ARG A 146 -18.42 34.93 2.10
N ARG A 147 -18.15 34.98 3.42
CA ARG A 147 -18.92 35.80 4.39
C ARG A 147 -18.35 37.19 4.63
N LEU A 148 -17.07 37.40 4.34
CA LEU A 148 -16.39 38.67 4.54
C LEU A 148 -16.14 39.26 3.15
N PHE A 149 -16.61 40.48 2.88
CA PHE A 149 -16.56 41.24 1.61
C PHE A 149 -15.13 41.52 1.05
N ARG A 150 -14.19 40.58 1.19
CA ARG A 150 -12.88 40.54 0.52
C ARG A 150 -13.05 39.81 -0.82
N ARG A 151 -12.16 40.08 -1.78
CA ARG A 151 -12.08 39.29 -3.04
C ARG A 151 -11.97 37.81 -2.66
N SER A 152 -13.03 37.04 -2.84
CA SER A 152 -13.07 35.62 -2.52
C SER A 152 -12.05 34.93 -3.41
N LYS A 153 -10.98 34.37 -2.82
CA LYS A 153 -10.11 33.44 -3.55
C LYS A 153 -10.97 32.30 -4.07
N SER A 154 -10.74 31.88 -5.32
CA SER A 154 -11.38 30.67 -5.83
C SER A 154 -10.88 29.45 -5.04
N VAL A 155 -11.67 28.36 -5.00
CA VAL A 155 -11.23 27.11 -4.35
C VAL A 155 -9.89 26.64 -4.93
N ARG A 156 -9.71 26.77 -6.24
CA ARG A 156 -8.48 26.43 -6.95
C ARG A 156 -7.26 27.24 -6.49
N GLU A 157 -7.43 28.51 -6.13
CA GLU A 157 -6.36 29.35 -5.57
C GLU A 157 -5.97 28.98 -4.14
N MET A 158 -6.84 28.25 -3.43
CA MET A 158 -6.56 27.76 -2.07
C MET A 158 -5.84 26.42 -2.07
N LEU A 159 -5.91 25.67 -3.17
CA LEU A 159 -5.22 24.40 -3.33
C LEU A 159 -3.73 24.60 -3.69
N PRO A 160 -2.88 23.59 -3.44
CA PRO A 160 -1.50 23.56 -3.90
C PRO A 160 -1.38 23.89 -5.39
N GLN A 161 -0.35 24.67 -5.74
CA GLN A 161 -0.07 25.04 -7.13
C GLN A 161 0.99 24.14 -7.78
N LYS A 162 1.60 23.26 -6.99
CA LYS A 162 2.58 22.26 -7.40
C LYS A 162 2.34 20.98 -6.60
N PRO A 163 2.67 19.81 -7.15
CA PRO A 163 2.62 18.56 -6.40
C PRO A 163 3.63 18.55 -5.26
N VAL A 164 3.46 17.61 -4.33
CA VAL A 164 4.46 17.31 -3.31
C VAL A 164 5.77 16.86 -3.99
N ASN A 165 6.90 17.33 -3.50
CA ASN A 165 8.22 17.09 -4.14
C ASN A 165 8.82 15.69 -3.87
N ASN A 166 8.07 14.81 -3.19
CA ASN A 166 8.55 13.49 -2.75
C ASN A 166 7.66 12.39 -3.32
N PHE A 167 7.69 12.22 -4.64
CA PHE A 167 7.00 11.09 -5.26
C PHE A 167 7.65 9.78 -4.82
N THR A 168 6.84 8.76 -4.57
CA THR A 168 7.31 7.38 -4.43
C THR A 168 7.87 6.92 -5.77
N VAL A 169 9.20 6.79 -5.85
CA VAL A 169 9.89 6.34 -7.07
C VAL A 169 10.90 5.29 -6.67
N GLU A 170 10.77 4.12 -7.28
CA GLU A 170 11.71 3.01 -7.10
C GLU A 170 12.69 2.93 -8.29
N PRO A 171 13.92 2.43 -8.07
CA PRO A 171 14.91 2.33 -9.15
C PRO A 171 14.48 1.44 -10.31
N TRP A 172 13.58 0.48 -10.08
CA TRP A 172 13.11 -0.45 -11.11
C TRP A 172 11.94 0.09 -11.94
N PHE A 173 11.38 1.26 -11.58
CA PHE A 173 10.35 1.91 -12.37
C PHE A 173 10.89 2.39 -13.72
N LEU A 174 9.99 2.48 -14.69
CA LEU A 174 10.27 3.00 -16.02
C LEU A 174 9.92 4.48 -16.09
N PHE A 175 10.82 5.27 -16.67
CA PHE A 175 10.72 6.71 -16.82
C PHE A 175 10.45 7.05 -18.29
N ASN A 176 9.40 7.83 -18.52
CA ASN A 176 8.93 8.22 -19.85
C ASN A 176 8.78 9.74 -19.94
N TYR A 177 9.00 10.31 -21.12
CA TYR A 177 8.76 11.74 -21.35
C TYR A 177 7.28 12.03 -21.60
N GLY A 178 6.80 13.17 -21.08
CA GLY A 178 5.45 13.68 -21.29
C GLY A 178 5.36 14.64 -22.47
N CYS A 179 4.32 15.49 -22.49
CA CYS A 179 4.20 16.55 -23.48
C CYS A 179 5.16 17.71 -23.15
N VAL A 180 6.31 17.77 -23.82
CA VAL A 180 7.33 18.82 -23.64
C VAL A 180 7.19 19.88 -24.73
N LEU A 181 6.85 21.12 -24.36
CA LEU A 181 6.74 22.24 -25.29
C LEU A 181 8.00 23.11 -25.29
N GLU A 182 8.16 23.97 -26.30
CA GLU A 182 9.34 24.85 -26.44
C GLU A 182 9.57 25.74 -25.20
N ASN A 183 8.49 26.26 -24.61
CA ASN A 183 8.58 27.05 -23.38
C ASN A 183 9.07 26.24 -22.17
N ASP A 184 8.75 24.94 -22.12
CA ASP A 184 9.20 24.07 -21.04
C ASP A 184 10.71 23.85 -21.14
N VAL A 185 11.22 23.64 -22.36
CA VAL A 185 12.65 23.46 -22.66
C VAL A 185 13.48 24.67 -22.22
N ARG A 186 12.96 25.89 -22.40
CA ARG A 186 13.64 27.12 -21.96
C ARG A 186 13.85 27.19 -20.45
N LEU A 187 13.00 26.51 -19.68
CA LEU A 187 13.04 26.47 -18.22
C LEU A 187 13.80 25.24 -17.67
N LEU A 188 14.30 24.34 -18.52
CA LEU A 188 15.09 23.17 -18.10
C LEU A 188 16.56 23.55 -17.89
N SER A 189 17.16 22.99 -16.84
CA SER A 189 18.61 22.93 -16.66
C SER A 189 19.25 22.01 -17.72
N SER A 190 20.56 22.13 -17.94
CA SER A 190 21.27 21.30 -18.94
C SER A 190 21.11 19.81 -18.68
N VAL A 191 21.19 19.38 -17.42
CA VAL A 191 21.03 17.97 -17.02
C VAL A 191 19.60 17.47 -17.25
N GLU A 192 18.59 18.31 -16.98
CA GLU A 192 17.19 17.95 -17.28
C GLU A 192 16.94 17.84 -18.79
N LYS A 193 17.59 18.68 -19.61
CA LYS A 193 17.51 18.59 -21.07
C LYS A 193 18.14 17.30 -21.58
N GLU A 194 19.34 16.97 -21.12
CA GLU A 194 20.02 15.73 -21.50
C GLU A 194 19.17 14.48 -21.22
N VAL A 195 18.48 14.44 -20.07
CA VAL A 195 17.57 13.33 -19.75
C VAL A 195 16.34 13.31 -20.67
N ILE A 196 15.75 14.47 -20.98
CA ILE A 196 14.61 14.54 -21.90
C ILE A 196 15.03 14.16 -23.33
N ASP A 197 16.16 14.64 -23.82
CA ASP A 197 16.72 14.29 -25.13
C ASP A 197 16.98 12.78 -25.20
N LYS A 198 17.58 12.20 -24.17
CA LYS A 198 17.77 10.75 -24.06
C LYS A 198 16.44 9.97 -24.14
N LEU A 199 15.40 10.44 -23.45
CA LEU A 199 14.07 9.80 -23.50
C LEU A 199 13.41 9.91 -24.88
N MET A 200 13.65 11.01 -25.61
CA MET A 200 13.12 11.20 -26.96
C MET A 200 13.86 10.36 -27.99
N ASP A 201 15.18 10.22 -27.85
CA ASP A 201 16.03 9.50 -28.80
C ASP A 201 16.04 7.99 -28.57
N GLU A 202 16.17 7.56 -27.31
CA GLU A 202 16.32 6.14 -26.94
C GLU A 202 15.02 5.52 -26.42
N GLY A 203 14.00 6.33 -26.13
CA GLY A 203 12.75 5.88 -25.52
C GLY A 203 12.86 5.70 -24.00
N THR A 204 11.97 4.88 -23.45
CA THR A 204 11.81 4.62 -22.01
C THR A 204 13.13 4.24 -21.33
N GLN A 205 13.40 4.82 -20.16
CA GLN A 205 14.62 4.58 -19.39
C GLN A 205 14.32 4.01 -18.00
N LEU A 206 15.23 3.23 -17.44
CA LEU A 206 15.13 2.74 -16.07
C LEU A 206 15.44 3.87 -15.08
N CYS A 207 14.57 4.10 -14.09
CA CYS A 207 14.75 5.17 -13.09
C CYS A 207 16.09 5.07 -12.36
N GLY A 208 16.49 3.84 -12.01
CA GLY A 208 17.71 3.54 -11.29
C GLY A 208 19.00 3.93 -12.01
N LEU A 209 18.95 4.17 -13.32
CA LEU A 209 20.10 4.60 -14.13
C LEU A 209 20.20 6.11 -14.28
N LEU A 210 19.20 6.86 -13.81
CA LEU A 210 19.13 8.31 -13.90
C LEU A 210 19.27 8.95 -12.51
N ASP A 211 19.58 10.25 -12.48
CA ASP A 211 19.59 11.02 -11.24
C ASP A 211 18.16 11.14 -10.66
N LYS A 212 17.99 10.63 -9.44
CA LYS A 212 16.74 10.66 -8.66
C LYS A 212 16.17 12.09 -8.56
N ASN A 213 17.02 13.11 -8.37
CA ASN A 213 16.58 14.50 -8.25
C ASN A 213 16.10 15.08 -9.58
N VAL A 214 16.68 14.64 -10.70
CA VAL A 214 16.23 15.06 -12.04
C VAL A 214 14.86 14.44 -12.33
N ILE A 215 14.67 13.15 -12.00
CA ILE A 215 13.37 12.48 -12.10
C ILE A 215 12.29 13.24 -11.30
N GLN A 216 12.52 13.52 -10.01
CA GLN A 216 11.56 14.22 -9.14
C GLN A 216 11.20 15.62 -9.69
N ARG A 217 12.18 16.37 -10.22
CA ARG A 217 11.94 17.69 -10.84
C ARG A 217 11.14 17.61 -12.12
N LEU A 218 11.42 16.65 -12.99
CA LEU A 218 10.67 16.47 -14.24
C LEU A 218 9.23 16.00 -13.97
N LEU A 219 9.03 15.11 -13.01
CA LEU A 219 7.69 14.67 -12.57
C LEU A 219 6.89 15.82 -11.96
N SER A 220 7.49 16.60 -11.05
CA SER A 220 6.80 17.74 -10.42
C SER A 220 6.40 18.83 -11.41
N ARG A 221 7.08 18.92 -12.56
CA ARG A 221 6.76 19.84 -13.67
C ARG A 221 5.78 19.24 -14.68
N GLY A 222 5.40 17.97 -14.55
CA GLY A 222 4.52 17.28 -15.50
C GLY A 222 5.15 17.01 -16.86
N LEU A 223 6.49 17.01 -16.95
CA LEU A 223 7.23 16.82 -18.20
C LEU A 223 7.63 15.36 -18.44
N ALA A 224 7.31 14.50 -17.49
CA ALA A 224 7.59 13.07 -17.53
C ALA A 224 6.51 12.33 -16.73
N TYR A 225 6.44 11.02 -16.92
CA TYR A 225 5.60 10.12 -16.14
C TYR A 225 6.34 8.80 -15.86
N LEU A 226 5.84 8.09 -14.85
CA LEU A 226 6.36 6.79 -14.45
C LEU A 226 5.45 5.68 -14.94
N GLU A 227 6.05 4.58 -15.34
CA GLU A 227 5.40 3.30 -15.56
C GLU A 227 5.99 2.27 -14.59
N VAL A 228 5.13 1.48 -13.98
CA VAL A 228 5.51 0.48 -12.98
C VAL A 228 5.25 -0.89 -13.59
N PRO A 229 6.26 -1.52 -14.20
CA PRO A 229 6.06 -2.71 -15.03
C PRO A 229 5.80 -3.96 -14.18
N ILE A 230 4.65 -4.58 -14.40
CA ILE A 230 4.26 -5.86 -13.80
C ILE A 230 4.11 -6.89 -14.90
N HIS A 231 4.72 -8.05 -14.72
CA HIS A 231 4.70 -9.17 -15.65
C HIS A 231 3.96 -10.37 -15.03
N PRO A 232 3.38 -11.27 -15.86
CA PRO A 232 2.66 -12.46 -15.39
C PRO A 232 3.45 -13.36 -14.42
N GLU A 233 4.77 -13.41 -14.57
CA GLU A 233 5.66 -14.27 -13.78
C GLU A 233 6.18 -13.59 -12.51
N ASP A 234 5.82 -12.32 -12.27
CA ASP A 234 6.26 -11.61 -11.08
C ASP A 234 5.54 -12.12 -9.84
N CYS A 235 6.26 -12.14 -8.71
CA CYS A 235 5.67 -12.32 -7.39
C CYS A 235 5.74 -11.00 -6.63
N VAL A 236 4.63 -10.61 -6.02
CA VAL A 236 4.51 -9.38 -5.24
C VAL A 236 3.99 -9.67 -3.85
N TYR A 237 4.37 -8.86 -2.87
CA TYR A 237 3.94 -9.03 -1.49
C TYR A 237 3.61 -7.70 -0.84
N VAL A 238 2.77 -7.75 0.20
CA VAL A 238 2.41 -6.59 1.03
C VAL A 238 3.21 -6.69 2.35
N PRO A 239 4.17 -5.78 2.62
CA PRO A 239 5.10 -5.90 3.75
C PRO A 239 4.45 -5.69 5.13
N THR A 240 3.64 -4.63 5.33
CA THR A 240 2.76 -4.38 6.50
C THR A 240 1.73 -3.31 6.15
N LEU A 241 0.54 -3.35 6.75
CA LEU A 241 -0.55 -2.38 6.53
C LEU A 241 -0.43 -1.12 7.40
N ASP A 242 0.78 -0.61 7.62
CA ASP A 242 0.99 0.52 8.53
C ASP A 242 0.27 1.78 8.00
N GLY A 243 -0.79 2.17 8.70
CA GLY A 243 -1.56 3.39 8.41
C GLY A 243 -2.59 3.29 7.29
N PHE A 244 -2.89 2.10 6.75
CA PHE A 244 -3.98 1.94 5.79
C PHE A 244 -5.34 1.87 6.50
N VAL A 245 -6.17 2.89 6.30
CA VAL A 245 -7.54 2.96 6.84
C VAL A 245 -8.52 2.71 5.71
N MET A 246 -9.24 1.59 5.79
CA MET A 246 -10.31 1.25 4.86
C MET A 246 -11.61 1.93 5.32
N ASN A 247 -12.02 3.01 4.66
CA ASN A 247 -13.39 3.51 4.80
C ASN A 247 -14.33 2.66 3.95
N ARG A 248 -15.52 2.36 4.48
CA ARG A 248 -16.60 1.68 3.75
C ARG A 248 -17.21 2.62 2.70
N THR A 249 -16.53 2.80 1.56
CA THR A 249 -17.08 3.56 0.43
C THR A 249 -17.84 2.62 -0.49
N GLN A 250 -19.17 2.69 -0.47
CA GLN A 250 -20.04 1.95 -1.39
C GLN A 250 -20.03 2.58 -2.79
N GLY A 251 -19.93 1.76 -3.84
CA GLY A 251 -20.33 2.14 -5.20
C GLY A 251 -19.22 2.40 -6.24
N ASP A 252 -17.94 2.17 -5.94
CA ASP A 252 -16.87 2.13 -6.96
C ASP A 252 -16.42 0.69 -7.22
N PHE A 253 -16.76 0.17 -8.40
CA PHE A 253 -16.36 -1.18 -8.84
C PHE A 253 -14.83 -1.36 -8.84
N PHE A 254 -14.08 -0.31 -9.17
CA PHE A 254 -12.62 -0.42 -9.22
C PHE A 254 -12.01 -0.50 -7.83
N GLU A 255 -12.51 0.27 -6.86
CA GLU A 255 -12.11 0.19 -5.46
C GLU A 255 -12.37 -1.22 -4.87
N THR A 256 -13.55 -1.80 -5.11
CA THR A 256 -13.88 -3.18 -4.68
C THR A 256 -12.95 -4.22 -5.33
N LEU A 257 -12.65 -4.06 -6.62
CA LEU A 257 -11.70 -4.89 -7.34
C LEU A 257 -10.29 -4.81 -6.71
N LEU A 258 -9.83 -3.60 -6.39
CA LEU A 258 -8.55 -3.39 -5.73
C LEU A 258 -8.52 -4.12 -4.38
N TYR A 259 -9.55 -4.02 -3.55
CA TYR A 259 -9.59 -4.79 -2.29
C TYR A 259 -9.50 -6.30 -2.48
N LYS A 260 -10.23 -6.83 -3.45
CA LYS A 260 -10.21 -8.27 -3.74
C LYS A 260 -8.81 -8.75 -4.11
N ILE A 261 -8.10 -7.99 -4.95
CA ILE A 261 -6.73 -8.31 -5.36
C ILE A 261 -5.77 -8.10 -4.17
N PHE A 262 -5.95 -7.02 -3.42
CA PHE A 262 -5.10 -6.66 -2.28
C PHE A 262 -5.02 -7.78 -1.24
N VAL A 263 -6.17 -8.37 -0.87
CA VAL A 263 -6.25 -9.44 0.12
C VAL A 263 -5.73 -10.78 -0.42
N ALA A 264 -5.79 -10.97 -1.73
CA ALA A 264 -5.33 -12.21 -2.37
C ALA A 264 -3.81 -12.27 -2.58
N ILE A 265 -3.08 -11.16 -2.43
CA ILE A 265 -1.62 -11.14 -2.55
C ILE A 265 -0.98 -11.83 -1.35
N ASP A 266 -0.27 -12.93 -1.59
CA ASP A 266 0.38 -13.74 -0.55
C ASP A 266 1.93 -13.70 -0.58
N GLY A 267 2.52 -13.10 -1.62
CA GLY A 267 3.97 -13.02 -1.77
C GLY A 267 4.66 -14.22 -2.41
N GLN A 268 3.94 -15.31 -2.70
CA GLN A 268 4.47 -16.55 -3.26
C GLN A 268 3.81 -16.93 -4.60
N THR A 269 2.56 -16.52 -4.81
CA THR A 269 1.85 -16.71 -6.07
C THR A 269 2.35 -15.73 -7.13
N SER A 270 2.47 -16.21 -8.37
CA SER A 270 2.72 -15.36 -9.53
C SER A 270 1.45 -14.56 -9.90
N ILE A 271 1.61 -13.44 -10.60
CA ILE A 271 0.47 -12.67 -11.12
C ILE A 271 -0.46 -13.51 -12.00
N ARG A 272 0.09 -14.44 -12.78
CA ARG A 272 -0.66 -15.38 -13.61
C ARG A 272 -1.54 -16.30 -12.76
N GLU A 273 -0.95 -16.97 -11.76
CA GLU A 273 -1.69 -17.87 -10.87
C GLU A 273 -2.76 -17.11 -10.07
N LEU A 274 -2.44 -15.88 -9.63
CA LEU A 274 -3.39 -15.00 -8.96
C LEU A 274 -4.60 -14.68 -9.85
N SER A 275 -4.36 -14.41 -11.14
CA SER A 275 -5.40 -14.19 -12.15
C SER A 275 -6.33 -15.39 -12.33
N GLU A 276 -5.77 -16.57 -12.48
CA GLU A 276 -6.52 -17.82 -12.64
C GLU A 276 -7.33 -18.15 -11.37
N THR A 277 -6.76 -17.88 -10.19
CA THR A 277 -7.36 -18.17 -8.88
C THR A 277 -8.55 -17.26 -8.57
N ILE A 278 -8.41 -15.95 -8.82
CA ILE A 278 -9.47 -14.97 -8.54
C ILE A 278 -10.50 -14.89 -9.68
N GLY A 279 -10.15 -15.38 -10.89
CA GLY A 279 -10.99 -15.33 -12.08
C GLY A 279 -11.09 -13.93 -12.70
N ILE A 280 -10.01 -13.15 -12.61
CA ILE A 280 -9.93 -11.77 -13.07
C ILE A 280 -8.90 -11.68 -14.18
N ASP A 281 -9.21 -10.91 -15.22
CA ASP A 281 -8.30 -10.68 -16.33
C ASP A 281 -6.91 -10.23 -15.87
N ILE A 282 -5.87 -10.86 -16.44
CA ILE A 282 -4.49 -10.67 -16.01
C ILE A 282 -4.03 -9.21 -16.17
N ASP A 283 -4.52 -8.50 -17.19
CA ASP A 283 -4.15 -7.10 -17.41
C ASP A 283 -4.73 -6.20 -16.31
N LEU A 284 -5.92 -6.50 -15.80
CA LEU A 284 -6.51 -5.80 -14.66
C LEU A 284 -5.71 -6.02 -13.38
N ILE A 285 -5.23 -7.24 -13.14
CA ILE A 285 -4.37 -7.53 -11.98
C ILE A 285 -3.02 -6.85 -12.12
N CYS A 286 -2.40 -6.88 -13.30
CA CYS A 286 -1.17 -6.14 -13.57
C CYS A 286 -1.34 -4.64 -13.27
N ASN A 287 -2.45 -4.03 -13.72
CA ASN A 287 -2.76 -2.62 -13.44
C ASN A 287 -2.97 -2.35 -11.94
N ALA A 288 -3.68 -3.22 -11.22
CA ALA A 288 -3.91 -3.09 -9.79
C ALA A 288 -2.60 -3.23 -8.98
N VAL A 289 -1.77 -4.21 -9.31
CA VAL A 289 -0.48 -4.43 -8.65
C VAL A 289 0.50 -3.30 -8.97
N SER A 290 0.51 -2.82 -10.21
CA SER A 290 1.27 -1.64 -10.64
C SER A 290 0.91 -0.42 -9.79
N LEU A 291 -0.39 -0.23 -9.52
CA LEU A 291 -0.88 0.80 -8.61
C LEU A 291 -0.43 0.55 -7.16
N PHE A 292 -0.55 -0.65 -6.62
CA PHE A 292 -0.13 -0.94 -5.24
C PHE A 292 1.37 -0.68 -5.05
N CYS A 293 2.20 -1.05 -6.02
CA CYS A 293 3.63 -0.73 -5.99
C CYS A 293 3.88 0.79 -6.07
N ARG A 294 3.14 1.51 -6.93
CA ARG A 294 3.22 2.98 -7.01
C ARG A 294 2.87 3.66 -5.69
N LEU A 295 1.80 3.21 -5.04
CA LEU A 295 1.32 3.76 -3.77
C LEU A 295 2.18 3.31 -2.57
N GLY A 296 3.10 2.37 -2.78
CA GLY A 296 3.99 1.84 -1.73
C GLY A 296 3.37 0.73 -0.88
N PHE A 297 2.21 0.21 -1.27
CA PHE A 297 1.54 -0.88 -0.56
C PHE A 297 2.10 -2.27 -0.89
N ALA A 298 2.54 -2.48 -2.13
CA ALA A 298 3.08 -3.76 -2.56
C ALA A 298 4.54 -3.60 -3.02
N ARG A 299 5.31 -4.67 -2.88
CA ARG A 299 6.69 -4.75 -3.36
C ARG A 299 6.87 -5.95 -4.26
N LYS A 300 7.59 -5.75 -5.36
CA LYS A 300 8.01 -6.82 -6.26
C LYS A 300 9.17 -7.58 -5.63
N ARG A 301 9.09 -8.91 -5.57
CA ARG A 301 10.11 -9.78 -4.95
C ARG A 301 11.43 -9.73 -5.70
N VAL A 302 11.36 -9.88 -7.02
CA VAL A 302 12.50 -9.81 -7.93
C VAL A 302 12.22 -8.70 -8.92
N THR A 303 12.96 -7.62 -8.81
CA THR A 303 12.79 -6.39 -9.59
C THR A 303 13.44 -6.47 -10.96
N GLY A 304 14.38 -7.39 -11.17
CA GLY A 304 15.15 -7.56 -12.41
C GLY A 304 16.32 -6.59 -12.53
N ILE A 305 16.54 -5.73 -11.53
CA ILE A 305 17.61 -4.73 -11.52
C ILE A 305 18.74 -5.07 -10.54
N GLU A 306 18.73 -6.27 -9.95
CA GLU A 306 19.65 -6.69 -8.89
C GLU A 306 21.12 -6.68 -9.35
N ASN A 307 21.35 -6.82 -10.66
CA ASN A 307 22.68 -6.83 -11.27
C ASN A 307 23.08 -5.48 -11.90
N PHE A 308 22.23 -4.45 -11.78
CA PHE A 308 22.53 -3.13 -12.36
C PHE A 308 23.33 -2.27 -11.39
N VAL A 309 24.27 -1.50 -11.93
CA VAL A 309 24.93 -0.42 -11.19
C VAL A 309 24.02 0.80 -11.22
N LEU A 310 23.38 1.08 -10.09
CA LEU A 310 22.48 2.23 -9.95
C LEU A 310 23.27 3.55 -9.97
N HIS A 311 22.62 4.62 -10.42
CA HIS A 311 23.14 5.96 -10.32
C HIS A 311 23.39 6.34 -8.86
N ASN A 312 24.47 7.10 -8.60
CA ASN A 312 24.95 7.39 -7.24
C ASN A 312 23.91 8.08 -6.33
N SER A 313 22.96 8.82 -6.91
CA SER A 313 21.84 9.46 -6.20
C SER A 313 20.91 8.48 -5.48
N TRP A 314 20.94 7.20 -5.86
CA TRP A 314 20.16 6.14 -5.22
C TRP A 314 20.88 5.50 -4.03
N GLY A 315 22.19 5.72 -3.89
CA GLY A 315 23.05 5.03 -2.93
C GLY A 315 23.53 5.88 -1.76
N VAL A 316 22.62 6.38 -0.91
CA VAL A 316 22.90 6.84 0.48
C VAL A 316 21.66 6.74 1.39
N GLU A 317 20.43 6.69 0.85
CA GLU A 317 19.19 6.67 1.67
C GLU A 317 18.59 5.28 1.92
N ASN A 318 19.16 4.21 1.37
CA ASN A 318 18.59 2.85 1.48
C ASN A 318 18.83 2.15 2.83
N SER A 319 19.47 2.79 3.80
CA SER A 319 19.60 2.26 5.17
C SER A 319 18.41 2.59 6.09
N SER A 320 17.41 3.34 5.60
CA SER A 320 16.19 3.68 6.35
C SER A 320 14.89 3.19 5.70
N SER A 321 14.97 2.41 4.62
CA SER A 321 13.82 1.75 4.00
C SER A 321 14.24 0.44 3.34
N GLY A 322 14.43 -0.61 4.16
CA GLY A 322 14.38 -2.03 3.78
C GLY A 322 15.05 -2.49 2.47
N SER A 323 16.09 -1.82 1.98
CA SER A 323 16.83 -2.22 0.78
C SER A 323 18.27 -2.49 1.17
N CYS A 324 18.50 -3.70 1.70
CA CYS A 324 19.81 -4.33 1.64
C CYS A 324 19.71 -5.58 0.77
N LEU A 325 20.53 -5.60 -0.28
CA LEU A 325 20.81 -6.78 -1.08
C LEU A 325 21.30 -7.90 -0.15
N SER A 326 20.39 -8.82 0.15
CA SER A 326 20.71 -10.17 0.58
C SER A 326 19.52 -11.03 0.23
N SER A 327 19.73 -12.00 -0.66
CA SER A 327 18.76 -13.02 -1.04
C SER A 327 18.11 -13.62 0.23
N PRO A 328 16.77 -13.67 0.34
CA PRO A 328 16.14 -14.35 1.45
C PRO A 328 16.09 -15.85 1.13
N THR A 329 17.14 -16.59 1.53
CA THR A 329 17.03 -18.05 1.74
C THR A 329 16.52 -18.37 3.16
N THR A 330 15.99 -17.37 3.88
CA THR A 330 15.40 -17.54 5.21
C THR A 330 14.01 -16.91 5.24
N PRO A 331 12.99 -17.62 5.74
CA PRO A 331 11.61 -17.14 5.73
C PRO A 331 11.49 -15.96 6.70
N GLU A 332 11.22 -14.76 6.16
CA GLU A 332 10.66 -13.65 6.93
C GLU A 332 9.22 -13.99 7.33
N PRO A 333 8.74 -13.53 8.50
CA PRO A 333 7.40 -13.83 8.97
C PRO A 333 6.40 -13.18 8.01
N THR A 334 5.84 -13.99 7.13
CA THR A 334 4.78 -13.61 6.20
C THR A 334 3.46 -13.96 6.88
N ILE A 335 2.42 -13.14 6.68
CA ILE A 335 1.03 -13.32 7.19
C ILE A 335 0.35 -14.58 6.59
N SER A 336 1.12 -15.49 5.98
CA SER A 336 0.67 -16.61 5.18
C SER A 336 -0.17 -17.63 5.96
N ALA A 337 -0.05 -17.71 7.28
CA ALA A 337 -0.83 -18.67 8.07
C ALA A 337 -2.28 -18.22 8.27
N GLU A 338 -2.54 -16.94 8.55
CA GLU A 338 -3.88 -16.41 8.83
C GLU A 338 -4.66 -16.05 7.55
N LEU A 339 -3.95 -15.67 6.47
CA LEU A 339 -4.56 -15.42 5.15
C LEU A 339 -4.98 -16.72 4.43
N ASN A 340 -4.35 -17.86 4.74
CA ASN A 340 -4.73 -19.15 4.16
C ASN A 340 -6.09 -19.66 4.66
N ASP A 341 -6.46 -19.36 5.91
CA ASP A 341 -7.79 -19.69 6.46
C ASP A 341 -8.91 -18.81 5.84
N LEU A 342 -8.58 -17.58 5.46
CA LEU A 342 -9.47 -16.69 4.67
C LEU A 342 -9.61 -17.14 3.21
N ASN A 343 -8.51 -17.63 2.61
CA ASN A 343 -8.50 -18.17 1.26
C ASN A 343 -9.45 -19.37 1.13
N PHE A 344 -9.52 -20.22 2.16
CA PHE A 344 -10.47 -21.34 2.20
C PHE A 344 -11.94 -20.89 2.31
N SER A 345 -12.22 -19.79 3.03
CA SER A 345 -13.57 -19.25 3.14
C SER A 345 -14.02 -18.54 1.86
N LEU A 346 -13.13 -17.84 1.15
CA LEU A 346 -13.42 -17.15 -0.12
C LEU A 346 -13.49 -18.12 -1.32
N MET A 347 -12.68 -19.18 -1.34
CA MET A 347 -12.71 -20.24 -2.39
C MET A 347 -14.01 -21.04 -2.38
N ASN A 348 -14.62 -21.24 -1.21
CA ASN A 348 -15.86 -22.01 -1.07
C ASN A 348 -17.12 -21.23 -1.46
N ILE A 349 -16.97 -19.94 -1.77
CA ILE A 349 -18.05 -19.00 -2.12
C ILE A 349 -18.22 -18.87 -3.65
N ASN A 350 -17.34 -19.46 -4.48
CA ASN A 350 -17.40 -19.41 -5.95
C ASN A 350 -18.56 -20.20 -6.60
N SER A 351 -19.59 -20.62 -5.85
CA SER A 351 -20.78 -21.26 -6.40
C SER A 351 -22.00 -20.33 -6.36
N ALA A 352 -22.22 -19.66 -7.49
CA ALA A 352 -23.49 -19.10 -7.97
C ALA A 352 -24.35 -18.31 -6.96
N GLY A 353 -24.22 -16.98 -6.98
CA GLY A 353 -25.18 -16.08 -6.35
C GLY A 353 -24.68 -14.65 -6.35
N ASP A 354 -25.58 -13.70 -6.60
CA ASP A 354 -25.43 -12.26 -6.39
C ASP A 354 -24.81 -12.01 -5.00
N PHE A 355 -23.73 -11.24 -4.91
CA PHE A 355 -23.07 -10.92 -3.63
C PHE A 355 -23.44 -9.51 -3.17
N ASP A 356 -23.80 -9.39 -1.89
CA ASP A 356 -23.85 -8.11 -1.19
C ASP A 356 -22.41 -7.67 -0.85
N ASP A 357 -22.05 -6.44 -1.22
CA ASP A 357 -20.72 -5.82 -0.99
C ASP A 357 -20.24 -5.90 0.48
N ASP A 358 -21.15 -6.14 1.43
CA ASP A 358 -20.88 -6.20 2.88
C ASP A 358 -20.08 -7.45 3.33
N ASP A 359 -20.17 -8.58 2.60
CA ASP A 359 -19.46 -9.83 2.97
C ASP A 359 -17.96 -9.77 2.66
N ILE A 360 -17.58 -9.12 1.55
CA ILE A 360 -16.16 -8.91 1.21
C ILE A 360 -15.55 -7.92 2.20
N VAL A 361 -16.25 -6.84 2.51
CA VAL A 361 -15.80 -5.78 3.42
C VAL A 361 -15.59 -6.30 4.84
N SER A 362 -16.49 -7.15 5.35
CA SER A 362 -16.36 -7.74 6.69
C SER A 362 -15.19 -8.74 6.78
N ALA A 363 -14.90 -9.48 5.72
CA ALA A 363 -13.72 -10.35 5.66
C ALA A 363 -12.41 -9.53 5.72
N VAL A 364 -12.35 -8.37 5.04
CA VAL A 364 -11.14 -7.51 5.11
C VAL A 364 -11.04 -6.78 6.45
N GLU A 365 -12.15 -6.35 7.03
CA GLU A 365 -12.17 -5.69 8.35
C GLU A 365 -11.68 -6.62 9.46
N ASN A 366 -11.95 -7.92 9.38
CA ASN A 366 -11.40 -8.92 10.30
C ASN A 366 -9.88 -9.13 10.10
N ALA A 367 -9.39 -9.12 8.86
CA ALA A 367 -7.96 -9.21 8.55
C ALA A 367 -7.17 -7.97 9.02
N VAL A 368 -7.81 -6.79 9.04
CA VAL A 368 -7.21 -5.52 9.52
C VAL A 368 -7.37 -5.33 11.03
N SER A 369 -8.47 -5.79 11.63
CA SER A 369 -8.76 -5.59 13.07
C SER A 369 -7.88 -6.44 13.99
N GLN A 370 -7.30 -7.55 13.51
CA GLN A 370 -6.26 -8.28 14.26
C GLN A 370 -4.91 -7.56 14.29
N ASN A 371 -4.78 -6.41 13.62
CA ASN A 371 -3.60 -5.55 13.60
C ASN A 371 -3.89 -4.09 14.01
N SER A 372 -4.85 -3.84 14.90
CA SER A 372 -5.07 -2.48 15.38
C SER A 372 -4.00 -2.00 16.38
N PRO A 373 -3.50 -0.76 16.24
CA PRO A 373 -2.59 -0.14 17.21
C PRO A 373 -3.35 0.28 18.47
N LEU A 374 -2.68 0.17 19.63
CA LEU A 374 -3.13 0.74 20.89
C LEU A 374 -3.37 2.25 20.72
N VAL A 375 -4.62 2.66 20.90
CA VAL A 375 -5.06 4.06 20.94
C VAL A 375 -4.34 4.76 22.09
N VAL A 376 -3.48 5.73 21.77
CA VAL A 376 -2.90 6.64 22.77
C VAL A 376 -3.93 7.74 23.03
N GLU A 377 -4.79 7.53 24.02
CA GLU A 377 -5.55 8.63 24.63
C GLU A 377 -4.59 9.51 25.44
N SER A 378 -4.36 10.72 24.93
CA SER A 378 -3.65 11.78 25.67
C SER A 378 -4.55 12.32 26.77
N SER A 379 -4.44 11.76 27.96
CA SER A 379 -4.93 12.38 29.20
C SER A 379 -3.76 13.02 29.94
N ALA A 380 -3.63 14.33 29.82
CA ALA A 380 -2.72 15.11 30.63
C ALA A 380 -3.17 15.05 32.11
N SER A 381 -2.33 14.51 32.99
CA SER A 381 -2.33 14.90 34.38
C SER A 381 -0.89 15.07 34.88
N SER A 382 -0.69 16.23 35.48
CA SER A 382 0.56 16.75 36.03
C SER A 382 0.88 16.08 37.36
N THR A 383 2.03 15.43 37.49
CA THR A 383 2.78 15.35 38.76
C THR A 383 4.26 15.07 38.51
N THR A 384 5.10 15.87 39.13
CA THR A 384 6.56 15.72 39.23
C THR A 384 6.93 14.47 40.03
N SER A 385 7.72 13.55 39.48
CA SER A 385 8.41 12.52 40.27
C SER A 385 9.74 12.09 39.62
N ALA A 386 10.72 11.84 40.47
CA ALA A 386 12.12 11.57 40.14
C ALA A 386 12.30 10.39 39.18
N VAL A 387 13.33 10.45 38.32
CA VAL A 387 13.70 9.40 37.37
C VAL A 387 13.92 8.07 38.11
N ALA A 388 12.93 7.19 38.09
CA ALA A 388 13.03 5.85 38.65
C ALA A 388 14.00 5.02 37.80
N LYS A 389 14.97 4.35 38.45
CA LYS A 389 15.95 3.49 37.77
C LYS A 389 15.26 2.20 37.36
N ARG A 390 15.01 1.98 36.07
CA ARG A 390 14.39 0.74 35.56
C ARG A 390 15.43 -0.34 35.29
N ILE A 391 15.05 -1.60 35.47
CA ILE A 391 15.88 -2.78 35.20
C ILE A 391 15.56 -3.33 33.81
N ALA A 392 16.57 -3.66 33.01
CA ALA A 392 16.39 -4.37 31.75
C ALA A 392 16.98 -5.76 31.88
N PHE A 393 16.14 -6.79 31.81
CA PHE A 393 16.57 -8.19 31.86
C PHE A 393 16.83 -8.68 30.44
N ILE A 394 18.10 -8.93 30.13
CA ILE A 394 18.52 -9.33 28.79
C ILE A 394 18.54 -10.85 28.68
N PHE A 395 17.86 -11.39 27.67
CA PHE A 395 17.78 -12.82 27.41
C PHE A 395 18.14 -13.15 25.94
N ASP A 396 18.48 -14.41 25.66
CA ASP A 396 18.81 -14.88 24.32
C ASP A 396 17.67 -15.71 23.69
N SER A 397 17.86 -16.16 22.45
CA SER A 397 16.86 -16.94 21.72
C SER A 397 16.61 -18.32 22.31
N SER A 398 17.47 -18.81 23.21
CA SER A 398 17.28 -20.09 23.88
C SER A 398 16.10 -20.03 24.84
N LEU A 399 15.92 -18.90 25.55
CA LEU A 399 14.79 -18.70 26.47
C LEU A 399 13.44 -18.84 25.76
N THR A 400 13.28 -18.19 24.59
CA THR A 400 12.05 -18.28 23.79
C THR A 400 11.81 -19.69 23.26
N ALA A 401 12.87 -20.41 22.87
CA ALA A 401 12.75 -21.79 22.42
C ALA A 401 12.28 -22.72 23.56
N PHE A 402 12.80 -22.54 24.77
CA PHE A 402 12.40 -23.32 25.94
C PHE A 402 10.95 -23.05 26.36
N LEU A 403 10.50 -21.80 26.32
CA LEU A 403 9.11 -21.44 26.63
C LEU A 403 8.11 -21.94 25.56
N MET A 404 8.58 -22.14 24.32
CA MET A 404 7.79 -22.69 23.22
C MET A 404 7.76 -24.23 23.18
N MET A 405 8.71 -24.91 23.83
CA MET A 405 8.80 -26.37 23.82
C MET A 405 7.89 -27.02 24.87
N GLY A 406 7.02 -27.93 24.39
CA GLY A 406 6.43 -29.04 25.16
C GLY A 406 5.58 -28.69 26.38
N ASN A 407 4.25 -28.68 26.23
CA ASN A 407 3.21 -28.89 27.27
C ASN A 407 3.34 -28.16 28.64
N LEU A 408 4.20 -27.15 28.76
CA LEU A 408 4.42 -26.36 29.98
C LEU A 408 3.15 -25.60 30.38
N SER A 409 2.58 -24.87 29.41
CA SER A 409 1.23 -24.28 29.47
C SER A 409 0.81 -23.85 28.06
N ALA A 410 -0.49 -23.91 27.74
CA ALA A 410 -1.01 -23.45 26.45
C ALA A 410 -0.98 -21.92 26.33
N THR A 411 -1.10 -21.20 27.45
CA THR A 411 -1.15 -19.73 27.48
C THR A 411 0.24 -19.11 27.34
N LEU A 412 1.26 -19.75 27.94
CA LEU A 412 2.64 -19.24 27.97
C LEU A 412 3.26 -19.11 26.57
N LYS A 413 2.73 -19.86 25.60
CA LYS A 413 3.15 -19.80 24.20
C LYS A 413 2.95 -18.41 23.61
N ASN A 414 1.87 -17.70 23.96
CA ASN A 414 1.59 -16.38 23.41
C ASN A 414 2.67 -15.38 23.85
N HIS A 415 3.07 -15.39 25.12
CA HIS A 415 4.18 -14.55 25.59
C HIS A 415 5.54 -14.97 25.02
N ALA A 416 5.75 -16.27 24.81
CA ALA A 416 6.97 -16.78 24.19
C ALA A 416 7.10 -16.33 22.72
N ILE A 417 5.99 -16.31 21.99
CA ILE A 417 5.88 -15.76 20.63
C ILE A 417 6.18 -14.26 20.66
N THR A 418 5.54 -13.50 21.55
CA THR A 418 5.82 -12.06 21.72
C THR A 418 7.29 -11.78 22.04
N LEU A 419 7.89 -12.53 22.97
CA LEU A 419 9.32 -12.41 23.30
C LEU A 419 10.23 -12.80 22.13
N PHE A 420 9.78 -13.68 21.23
CA PHE A 420 10.52 -14.06 20.04
C PHE A 420 10.40 -13.02 18.92
N GLU A 421 9.19 -12.58 18.60
CA GLU A 421 8.87 -11.71 17.47
C GLU A 421 9.16 -10.24 17.77
N VAL A 422 8.58 -9.72 18.86
CA VAL A 422 8.76 -8.33 19.29
C VAL A 422 10.14 -8.16 19.93
N GLY A 423 10.64 -9.20 20.60
CA GLY A 423 11.93 -9.16 21.28
C GLY A 423 11.96 -8.24 22.49
N LYS A 424 10.80 -7.80 22.98
CA LYS A 424 10.62 -7.04 24.20
C LYS A 424 9.30 -7.42 24.86
N LEU A 425 9.28 -7.53 26.19
CA LEU A 425 8.07 -7.54 27.00
C LEU A 425 8.14 -6.37 27.99
N SER A 426 7.15 -5.49 27.97
CA SER A 426 7.06 -4.31 28.85
C SER A 426 6.50 -4.69 30.23
N GLU A 427 6.75 -3.81 31.21
CA GLU A 427 6.17 -3.91 32.56
C GLU A 427 4.65 -4.21 32.54
N ASP A 428 3.88 -3.59 31.64
CA ASP A 428 2.42 -3.76 31.56
C ASP A 428 1.98 -5.21 31.27
N ALA A 429 2.83 -5.99 30.59
CA ALA A 429 2.57 -7.40 30.29
C ALA A 429 3.26 -8.36 31.27
N MET A 430 4.05 -7.82 32.22
CA MET A 430 4.85 -8.61 33.16
C MET A 430 4.00 -9.38 34.16
N ASP A 431 2.92 -8.78 34.65
CA ASP A 431 1.98 -9.42 35.59
C ASP A 431 1.36 -10.67 34.99
N SER A 432 0.82 -10.55 33.78
CA SER A 432 0.26 -11.68 33.03
C SER A 432 1.31 -12.77 32.77
N PHE A 433 2.53 -12.38 32.41
CA PHE A 433 3.61 -13.35 32.18
C PHE A 433 4.04 -14.10 33.45
N ILE A 434 4.11 -13.40 34.59
CA ILE A 434 4.40 -14.00 35.90
C ILE A 434 3.31 -14.99 36.32
N ASP A 435 2.04 -14.61 36.16
CA ASP A 435 0.90 -15.48 36.50
C ASP A 435 0.92 -16.75 35.65
N GLU A 436 1.26 -16.65 34.38
CA GLU A 436 1.36 -17.81 33.50
C GLU A 436 2.58 -18.69 33.80
N LEU A 437 3.71 -18.10 34.19
CA LEU A 437 4.89 -18.84 34.66
C LEU A 437 4.64 -19.57 35.99
N GLN A 438 3.77 -19.04 36.86
CA GLN A 438 3.36 -19.72 38.10
C GLN A 438 2.51 -20.96 37.84
N ASN A 439 1.77 -20.98 36.73
CA ASN A 439 0.86 -22.06 36.34
C ASN A 439 1.50 -23.13 35.45
N VAL A 440 2.83 -23.14 35.33
CA VAL A 440 3.57 -24.12 34.53
C VAL A 440 3.50 -25.52 35.15
N ASN A 441 3.17 -26.51 34.32
CA ASN A 441 3.14 -27.91 34.72
C ASN A 441 4.52 -28.40 35.20
N PHE A 442 4.56 -29.06 36.35
CA PHE A 442 5.79 -29.65 36.90
C PHE A 442 5.98 -31.08 36.40
N PHE A 443 7.12 -31.35 35.79
CA PHE A 443 7.47 -32.68 35.26
C PHE A 443 8.58 -33.31 36.10
N ALA A 444 8.40 -34.57 36.50
CA ALA A 444 9.30 -35.26 37.42
C ALA A 444 10.45 -36.05 36.76
N GLU A 445 10.41 -36.29 35.43
CA GLU A 445 11.45 -37.02 34.69
C GLU A 445 11.64 -36.49 33.25
N GLY A 446 12.84 -36.66 32.71
CA GLY A 446 13.17 -36.42 31.30
C GLY A 446 13.58 -34.99 30.95
N GLU A 447 13.64 -34.67 29.65
CA GLU A 447 14.00 -33.32 29.18
C GLU A 447 12.95 -32.26 29.58
N ALA A 448 11.69 -32.67 29.77
CA ALA A 448 10.60 -31.82 30.23
C ALA A 448 10.81 -31.27 31.66
N GLN A 449 11.49 -32.03 32.52
CA GLN A 449 11.86 -31.57 33.86
C GLN A 449 12.74 -30.33 33.77
N ARG A 450 13.77 -30.35 32.90
CA ARG A 450 14.70 -29.23 32.71
C ARG A 450 13.97 -27.95 32.30
N TYR A 451 13.01 -28.04 31.37
CA TYR A 451 12.24 -26.88 30.93
C TYR A 451 11.36 -26.30 32.05
N SER A 452 10.73 -27.15 32.87
CA SER A 452 9.96 -26.69 34.03
C SER A 452 10.83 -26.05 35.13
N GLU A 453 12.04 -26.57 35.35
CA GLU A 453 13.03 -26.00 36.27
C GLU A 453 13.55 -24.64 35.77
N HIS A 454 13.79 -24.49 34.47
CA HIS A 454 14.17 -23.22 33.85
C HIS A 454 13.06 -22.17 33.94
N ALA A 455 11.81 -22.54 33.67
CA ALA A 455 10.66 -21.65 33.83
C ALA A 455 10.49 -21.18 35.29
N ARG A 456 10.69 -22.07 36.25
CA ARG A 456 10.64 -21.75 37.69
C ARG A 456 11.79 -20.84 38.13
N THR A 457 12.99 -21.07 37.61
CA THR A 457 14.16 -20.22 37.87
C THR A 457 13.94 -18.82 37.30
N LEU A 458 13.39 -18.72 36.09
CA LEU A 458 13.02 -17.45 35.47
C LEU A 458 11.98 -16.70 36.31
N LEU A 459 10.92 -17.38 36.77
CA LEU A 459 9.89 -16.82 37.63
C LEU A 459 10.49 -16.20 38.91
N TYR A 460 11.30 -16.96 39.65
CA TYR A 460 11.92 -16.45 40.89
C TYR A 460 12.88 -15.29 40.62
N THR A 461 13.58 -15.31 39.49
CA THR A 461 14.50 -14.24 39.09
C THR A 461 13.72 -12.95 38.79
N ILE A 462 12.63 -13.04 38.01
CA ILE A 462 11.77 -11.90 37.71
C ILE A 462 11.13 -11.33 38.98
N GLN A 463 10.57 -12.18 39.84
CA GLN A 463 9.97 -11.75 41.11
C GLN A 463 10.98 -11.05 42.03
N SER A 464 12.22 -11.56 42.09
CA SER A 464 13.28 -10.96 42.90
C SER A 464 13.69 -9.59 42.36
N LEU A 465 13.87 -9.46 41.04
CA LEU A 465 14.26 -8.19 40.41
C LEU A 465 13.16 -7.14 40.48
N ARG A 466 11.90 -7.55 40.35
CA ARG A 466 10.73 -6.68 40.43
C ARG A 466 10.49 -6.11 41.84
N SER A 467 10.96 -6.80 42.88
CA SER A 467 10.93 -6.27 44.26
C SER A 467 11.81 -5.02 44.44
N VAL A 468 12.75 -4.78 43.51
CA VAL A 468 13.73 -3.69 43.57
C VAL A 468 13.35 -2.52 42.65
N SER A 469 12.82 -2.79 41.46
CA SER A 469 12.34 -1.76 40.52
C SER A 469 11.50 -2.34 39.38
N GLU A 470 10.85 -1.47 38.60
CA GLU A 470 10.20 -1.81 37.34
C GLU A 470 11.19 -2.42 36.34
N MET A 471 10.71 -3.41 35.58
CA MET A 471 11.55 -4.25 34.74
C MET A 471 10.95 -4.51 33.36
N ASP A 472 11.79 -4.41 32.31
CA ASP A 472 11.46 -4.88 30.96
C ASP A 472 12.31 -6.13 30.62
N LEU A 473 11.74 -7.11 29.92
CA LEU A 473 12.51 -8.19 29.30
C LEU A 473 12.90 -7.79 27.88
N ILE A 474 14.18 -7.94 27.51
CA ILE A 474 14.68 -7.54 26.19
C ILE A 474 15.56 -8.64 25.60
N ARG A 475 15.26 -9.04 24.36
CA ARG A 475 16.06 -10.00 23.62
C ARG A 475 17.38 -9.38 23.20
N ILE A 476 18.49 -10.08 23.41
CA ILE A 476 19.85 -9.60 23.13
C ILE A 476 20.04 -9.19 21.67
N GLN A 477 19.44 -9.91 20.72
CA GLN A 477 19.48 -9.56 19.30
C GLN A 477 18.75 -8.24 18.99
N SER A 478 17.70 -7.90 19.74
CA SER A 478 16.98 -6.64 19.61
C SER A 478 17.77 -5.45 20.16
N VAL A 479 18.64 -5.69 21.16
CA VAL A 479 19.58 -4.68 21.64
C VAL A 479 20.69 -4.45 20.61
N LEU A 480 21.27 -5.50 20.04
CA LEU A 480 22.36 -5.40 19.06
C LEU A 480 21.95 -4.67 17.77
N LYS A 481 20.69 -4.81 17.32
CA LYS A 481 20.14 -4.02 16.20
C LYS A 481 20.09 -2.51 16.49
N ARG A 482 20.04 -2.09 17.77
CA ARG A 482 20.03 -0.68 18.21
C ARG A 482 21.40 -0.15 18.67
N VAL A 483 22.39 -1.01 18.91
CA VAL A 483 23.73 -0.62 19.42
C VAL A 483 24.58 0.17 18.40
N VAL A 484 24.18 0.25 17.13
CA VAL A 484 24.79 1.18 16.16
C VAL A 484 24.53 2.66 16.52
N TYR A 485 23.54 2.95 17.37
CA TYR A 485 23.10 4.33 17.68
C TYR A 485 23.41 4.86 19.10
N ILE A 486 24.07 4.09 19.97
CA ILE A 486 24.46 4.58 21.31
C ILE A 486 25.94 4.28 21.55
N ARG A 487 26.79 5.32 21.50
CA ARG A 487 28.12 5.27 22.10
C ARG A 487 27.98 5.11 23.62
N LEU A 488 28.07 3.87 24.12
CA LEU A 488 28.26 3.59 25.53
C LEU A 488 29.78 3.48 25.80
N ASN A 489 30.37 4.57 26.28
CA ASN A 489 31.64 4.53 27.00
C ASN A 489 31.38 3.95 28.39
N PHE A 490 31.74 2.69 28.62
CA PHE A 490 32.70 2.23 29.63
C PHE A 490 32.62 0.70 29.82
N LEU A 491 33.80 0.07 29.82
CA LEU A 491 34.10 -1.29 30.31
C LEU A 491 33.70 -1.46 31.78
N ILE A 492 33.47 -2.71 32.21
CA ILE A 492 34.22 -3.36 33.31
C ILE A 492 34.20 -4.89 33.09
N TRP A 493 35.39 -5.46 32.89
CA TRP A 493 35.70 -6.82 33.34
C TRP A 493 37.15 -6.81 33.85
N GLU A 494 37.31 -6.99 35.15
CA GLU A 494 38.31 -7.86 35.79
C GLU A 494 38.20 -7.73 37.32
N LEU A 495 38.02 -8.86 38.00
CA LEU A 495 38.72 -9.19 39.25
C LEU A 495 38.82 -10.72 39.34
N PRO A 496 39.85 -11.25 40.03
CA PRO A 496 40.53 -12.49 39.66
C PRO A 496 39.89 -13.75 40.24
N ARG A 497 40.25 -14.89 39.65
CA ARG A 497 40.03 -16.23 40.17
C ARG A 497 40.60 -16.37 41.60
N GLN A 498 39.80 -16.92 42.50
CA GLN A 498 40.24 -17.96 43.43
C GLN A 498 39.37 -19.18 43.24
#